data_AF-A0A3C0N5H6-F1
#
_entry.id   AF-A0A3C0N5H6-F1
#
_cell.length_a   1.000
_cell.length_b   1.000
_cell.length_c   1.000
_cell.angle_alpha   90.00
_cell.angle_beta   90.00
_cell.angle_gamma   90.00
#
_symmetry.space_group_name_H-M   'P 1'
#
loop_
_entity.id
_entity.type
_entity.pdbx_description
1 polymer ?
#
loop_
_entity_poly.entity_id
_entity_poly.type
_entity_poly.pdbx_seq_one_letter_code
_entity_poly.pdbx_strand_id
1 'polypeptide(L)'
;MTTINLTLSPELEQKLRTEAAKQGLEPDRYILNTLQERLLSLPTSQPTEADLLQQINIGFCTSTWEQYHTLIAKRRAEILSPEEREQLIQLSDRLENLNVARIQAL
;
A
#
# COMPACT_ATOMS: atom_id res chain seq x y z
N MET A 1 -23.10 -5.94 14.91
CA MET A 1 -23.52 -6.74 13.75
C MET A 1 -24.09 -5.79 12.72
N THR A 2 -23.48 -5.70 11.55
CA THR A 2 -23.93 -4.86 10.43
C THR A 2 -24.70 -5.74 9.46
N THR A 3 -25.90 -5.33 9.07
CA THR A 3 -26.76 -6.10 8.16
C THR A 3 -26.72 -5.48 6.77
N ILE A 4 -26.42 -6.29 5.75
CA ILE A 4 -26.45 -5.89 4.34
C ILE A 4 -27.60 -6.64 3.66
N ASN A 5 -28.52 -5.90 3.05
CA ASN A 5 -29.62 -6.50 2.28
C ASN A 5 -29.22 -6.60 0.81
N LEU A 6 -29.28 -7.80 0.25
CA LEU A 6 -28.96 -8.08 -1.15
C LEU A 6 -30.22 -8.51 -1.88
N THR A 7 -30.51 -7.87 -3.01
CA THR A 7 -31.57 -8.32 -3.92
C THR A 7 -30.93 -9.21 -4.97
N LEU A 8 -31.18 -10.52 -4.88
CA LEU A 8 -30.65 -11.52 -5.82
C LEU A 8 -31.65 -11.77 -6.95
N SER A 9 -31.17 -12.10 -8.15
CA SER A 9 -32.06 -12.63 -9.18
C SER A 9 -32.57 -14.03 -8.78
N PRO A 10 -33.79 -14.42 -9.19
CA PRO A 10 -34.36 -15.73 -8.83
C PRO A 10 -33.46 -16.91 -9.25
N GLU A 11 -32.79 -16.77 -10.39
CA GLU A 11 -31.86 -17.76 -10.93
C GLU A 11 -30.61 -17.92 -10.06
N LEU A 12 -30.08 -16.79 -9.54
CA LEU A 12 -28.90 -16.80 -8.69
C LEU A 12 -29.23 -17.33 -7.30
N GLU A 13 -30.38 -16.94 -6.73
CA GLU A 13 -30.89 -17.49 -5.47
C GLU A 13 -31.03 -19.02 -5.55
N GLN A 14 -31.64 -19.53 -6.62
CA GLN A 14 -31.83 -20.97 -6.79
C GLN A 14 -30.50 -21.72 -6.94
N LYS A 15 -29.54 -21.17 -7.68
CA LYS A 15 -28.19 -21.73 -7.79
C LYS A 15 -27.48 -21.77 -6.45
N LEU A 16 -27.52 -20.68 -5.67
CA LEU A 16 -26.91 -20.61 -4.35
C LEU A 16 -27.51 -21.63 -3.38
N ARG A 17 -28.83 -21.78 -3.35
CA ARG A 17 -29.50 -22.82 -2.55
C ARG A 17 -29.09 -24.23 -2.96
N THR A 18 -28.99 -24.49 -4.25
CA THR A 18 -28.60 -25.79 -4.77
C THR A 18 -27.16 -26.15 -4.39
N GLU A 19 -26.23 -25.20 -4.53
CA GLU A 19 -24.83 -25.40 -4.13
C GLU A 19 -24.67 -25.52 -2.61
N ALA A 20 -25.40 -24.72 -1.83
CA ALA A 20 -25.43 -24.85 -0.37
C ALA A 20 -25.92 -26.24 0.07
N ALA A 21 -27.01 -26.73 -0.55
CA ALA A 21 -27.55 -28.07 -0.27
C ALA A 21 -26.57 -29.20 -0.63
N LYS A 22 -25.84 -29.07 -1.75
CA LYS A 22 -24.78 -30.04 -2.13
C LYS A 22 -23.66 -30.13 -1.09
N GLN A 23 -23.38 -29.02 -0.41
CA GLN A 23 -22.36 -28.95 0.63
C GLN A 23 -22.92 -29.19 2.05
N GLY A 24 -24.22 -29.45 2.19
CA GLY A 24 -24.88 -29.63 3.49
C GLY A 24 -24.88 -28.37 4.35
N LEU A 25 -24.80 -27.19 3.72
CA LEU A 25 -24.76 -25.89 4.38
C LEU A 25 -26.08 -25.13 4.19
N GLU A 26 -26.42 -24.31 5.17
CA GLU A 26 -27.51 -23.34 5.03
C GLU A 26 -27.12 -22.26 3.99
N PRO A 27 -28.07 -21.77 3.17
CA PRO A 27 -27.80 -20.81 2.10
C PRO A 27 -27.07 -19.56 2.59
N ASP A 28 -27.49 -19.00 3.71
CA ASP A 28 -26.88 -17.80 4.29
C ASP A 28 -25.41 -18.04 4.67
N ARG A 29 -25.13 -19.20 5.26
CA ARG A 29 -23.78 -19.59 5.67
C ARG A 29 -22.88 -19.85 4.48
N TYR A 30 -23.43 -20.47 3.43
CA TYR A 30 -22.73 -20.68 2.17
C TYR A 30 -22.37 -19.34 1.50
N ILE A 31 -23.30 -18.39 1.47
CA ILE A 31 -23.07 -17.05 0.91
C ILE A 31 -21.99 -16.32 1.70
N LEU A 32 -22.07 -16.32 3.04
CA LEU A 32 -21.08 -15.67 3.88
C LEU A 32 -19.68 -16.28 3.70
N ASN A 33 -19.57 -17.61 3.69
CA ASN A 33 -18.30 -18.29 3.46
C ASN A 33 -17.73 -17.97 2.08
N THR A 34 -18.55 -18.03 1.03
CA THR A 34 -18.13 -17.71 -0.34
C THR A 34 -17.63 -16.27 -0.45
N LEU A 35 -18.34 -15.32 0.17
CA LEU A 35 -17.91 -13.92 0.20
C LEU A 35 -16.61 -13.76 0.99
N GLN A 36 -16.48 -14.41 2.13
CA GLN A 36 -15.26 -14.37 2.94
C GLN A 36 -14.06 -14.96 2.18
N GLU A 37 -14.22 -16.14 1.58
CA GLU A 37 -13.20 -16.80 0.76
C GLU A 37 -12.81 -15.94 -0.45
N ARG A 38 -13.79 -15.31 -1.12
CA ARG A 38 -13.52 -14.40 -2.22
C ARG A 38 -12.81 -13.13 -1.78
N LEU A 39 -13.12 -12.58 -0.61
CA LEU A 39 -12.44 -11.41 -0.05
C LEU A 39 -11.04 -11.75 0.45
N LEU A 40 -10.82 -12.95 0.99
CA LEU A 40 -9.50 -13.47 1.38
C LEU A 40 -8.64 -13.86 0.17
N SER A 41 -9.28 -14.35 -0.90
CA SER A 41 -8.65 -14.69 -2.19
C SER A 41 -8.72 -13.54 -3.20
N LEU A 42 -9.17 -12.34 -2.79
CA LEU A 42 -8.84 -11.16 -3.58
C LEU A 42 -7.32 -11.15 -3.61
N PRO A 43 -6.69 -11.18 -4.79
CA PRO A 43 -5.27 -10.95 -4.82
C PRO A 43 -5.08 -9.61 -4.10
N THR A 44 -4.34 -9.61 -2.99
CA THR A 44 -3.53 -8.44 -2.64
C THR A 44 -2.76 -8.22 -3.93
N SER A 45 -3.25 -7.31 -4.79
CA SER A 45 -2.74 -7.16 -6.14
C SER A 45 -1.25 -7.07 -5.97
N GLN A 46 -0.53 -8.11 -6.40
CA GLN A 46 0.92 -8.05 -6.32
C GLN A 46 1.26 -6.81 -7.14
N PRO A 47 2.02 -5.87 -6.55
CA PRO A 47 2.35 -4.65 -7.25
C PRO A 47 2.90 -5.06 -8.61
N THR A 48 2.34 -4.48 -9.67
CA THR A 48 2.85 -4.77 -11.01
C THR A 48 4.31 -4.33 -11.07
N GLU A 49 5.07 -4.85 -12.01
CA GLU A 49 6.45 -4.40 -12.22
C GLU A 49 6.52 -2.87 -12.37
N ALA A 50 5.51 -2.24 -13.00
CA ALA A 50 5.41 -0.79 -13.10
C ALA A 50 5.22 -0.11 -11.72
N ASP A 51 4.41 -0.69 -10.84
CA ASP A 51 4.21 -0.17 -9.47
C ASP A 51 5.49 -0.31 -8.62
N LEU A 52 6.20 -1.42 -8.77
CA LEU A 52 7.50 -1.64 -8.12
C LEU A 52 8.56 -0.67 -8.66
N LEU A 53 8.63 -0.48 -9.97
CA LEU A 53 9.51 0.48 -10.63
C LEU A 53 9.21 1.93 -10.20
N GLN A 54 7.94 2.27 -9.96
CA GLN A 54 7.58 3.57 -9.41
C GLN A 54 8.03 3.72 -7.96
N GLN A 55 7.87 2.67 -7.13
CA GLN A 55 8.29 2.67 -5.73
C GLN A 55 9.81 2.78 -5.57
N ILE A 56 10.61 2.14 -6.43
CA ILE A 56 12.08 2.28 -6.35
C ILE A 56 12.59 3.64 -6.81
N ASN A 57 11.78 4.38 -7.57
CA ASN A 57 12.06 5.76 -8.00
C ASN A 57 11.60 6.81 -6.98
N ILE A 58 11.13 6.40 -5.80
CA ILE A 58 10.82 7.31 -4.70
C ILE A 58 12.12 7.93 -4.18
N GLY A 59 12.26 9.24 -4.38
CA GLY A 59 13.39 10.03 -3.93
C GLY A 59 13.04 11.52 -3.86
N PHE A 60 14.02 12.34 -3.57
CA PHE A 60 13.84 13.79 -3.64
C PHE A 60 13.66 14.27 -5.08
N CYS A 61 12.86 15.33 -5.25
CA CYS A 61 12.86 16.08 -6.50
C CYS A 61 14.21 16.79 -6.68
N THR A 62 14.51 17.19 -7.92
CA THR A 62 15.80 17.79 -8.29
C THR A 62 16.17 18.98 -7.40
N SER A 63 15.23 19.88 -7.13
CA SER A 63 15.47 21.06 -6.28
C SER A 63 15.81 20.70 -4.83
N THR A 64 15.18 19.65 -4.28
CA THR A 64 15.51 19.17 -2.94
C THR A 64 16.88 18.48 -2.90
N TRP A 65 17.27 17.76 -3.97
CA TRP A 65 18.62 17.22 -4.10
C TRP A 65 19.68 18.32 -4.16
N GLU A 66 19.45 19.38 -4.93
CA GLU A 66 20.36 20.53 -5.02
C GLU A 66 20.55 21.22 -3.66
N GLN A 67 19.46 21.43 -2.93
CA GLN A 67 19.49 21.98 -1.57
C GLN A 67 20.28 21.07 -0.62
N TYR A 68 20.00 19.76 -0.63
CA TYR A 68 20.70 18.79 0.19
C TYR A 68 22.20 18.77 -0.10
N HIS A 69 22.60 18.76 -1.38
CA HIS A 69 24.01 18.81 -1.77
C HIS A 69 24.69 20.12 -1.37
N THR A 70 23.98 21.25 -1.46
CA THR A 70 24.49 22.55 -0.99
C THR A 70 24.77 22.52 0.50
N LEU A 71 23.86 21.97 1.31
CA LEU A 71 24.04 21.83 2.76
C LEU A 71 25.19 20.87 3.10
N ILE A 72 25.34 19.77 2.36
CA ILE A 72 26.49 18.85 2.51
C ILE A 72 27.81 19.57 2.18
N ALA A 73 27.85 20.39 1.13
CA ALA A 73 29.03 21.17 0.77
C ALA A 73 29.39 22.18 1.86
N LYS A 74 28.40 22.92 2.39
CA LYS A 74 28.57 23.86 3.51
C LYS A 74 29.04 23.16 4.79
N ARG A 75 28.51 21.97 5.10
CA ARG A 75 28.97 21.13 6.21
C ARG A 75 30.44 20.76 6.05
N ARG A 76 30.86 20.31 4.87
CA ARG A 76 32.25 19.93 4.58
C ARG A 76 33.22 21.11 4.65
N ALA A 77 32.75 22.30 4.30
CA ALA A 77 33.49 23.55 4.41
C ALA A 77 33.43 24.17 5.82
N GLU A 78 32.75 23.52 6.78
CA GLU A 78 32.59 24.00 8.16
C GLU A 78 31.92 25.38 8.30
N ILE A 79 31.17 25.81 7.28
CA ILE A 79 30.44 27.10 7.25
C ILE A 79 28.93 26.95 7.46
N LEU A 80 28.48 25.77 7.85
CA LEU A 80 27.06 25.45 8.00
C LEU A 80 26.48 26.18 9.21
N SER A 81 25.43 26.98 8.98
CA SER A 81 24.75 27.67 10.09
C SER A 81 23.96 26.68 10.96
N PRO A 82 23.59 27.05 12.21
CA PRO A 82 22.74 26.21 13.05
C PRO A 82 21.37 25.89 12.42
N GLU A 83 20.78 26.84 11.71
CA GLU A 83 19.50 26.68 11.00
C GLU A 83 19.65 25.72 9.80
N GLU A 84 20.73 25.88 9.04
CA GLU A 84 21.07 25.00 7.92
C GLU A 84 21.41 23.58 8.38
N ARG A 85 22.00 23.44 9.57
CA ARG A 85 22.24 22.15 10.21
C ARG A 85 20.94 21.44 10.55
N GLU A 86 19.98 22.16 11.12
CA GLU A 86 18.65 21.62 11.41
C GLU A 86 17.95 21.16 10.11
N GLN A 87 18.01 21.98 9.06
CA GLN A 87 17.49 21.61 7.74
C GLN A 87 18.17 20.35 7.18
N LEU A 88 19.49 20.23 7.34
CA LEU A 88 20.24 19.06 6.88
C LEU A 88 19.84 17.79 7.64
N ILE A 89 19.59 17.88 8.96
CA ILE A 89 19.09 16.77 9.76
C ILE A 89 17.72 16.32 9.23
N GLN A 90 16.77 17.25 9.09
CA GLN A 90 15.42 16.93 8.61
C GLN A 90 15.40 16.32 7.21
N LEU A 91 16.24 16.83 6.31
CA LEU A 91 16.40 16.23 4.97
C LEU A 91 17.05 14.85 5.03
N SER A 92 17.97 14.61 5.95
CA SER A 92 18.61 13.30 6.09
C SER A 92 17.62 12.26 6.61
N ASP A 93 16.84 12.59 7.64
CA ASP A 93 15.79 11.72 8.19
C ASP A 93 14.73 11.40 7.14
N ARG A 94 14.32 12.40 6.36
CA ARG A 94 13.36 12.18 5.27
C ARG A 94 13.94 11.26 4.20
N LEU A 95 15.21 11.42 3.82
CA LEU A 95 15.88 10.57 2.84
C LEU A 95 15.98 9.12 3.35
N GLU A 96 16.30 8.92 4.62
CA GLU A 96 16.35 7.59 5.25
C GLU A 96 14.99 6.89 5.20
N ASN A 97 13.91 7.59 5.54
CA ASN A 97 12.55 7.06 5.45
C ASN A 97 12.16 6.65 4.02
N LEU A 98 12.53 7.47 3.01
CA LEU A 98 12.30 7.12 1.60
C LEU A 98 13.12 5.88 1.20
N ASN A 99 14.35 5.75 1.70
CA ASN A 99 15.18 4.59 1.42
C ASN A 99 14.66 3.31 2.10
N VAL A 100 14.09 3.40 3.31
CA VAL A 100 13.41 2.28 3.97
C VAL A 100 12.24 1.79 3.12
N ALA A 101 11.38 2.70 2.65
CA ALA A 101 10.26 2.34 1.77
C ALA A 101 10.74 1.69 0.47
N ARG A 102 11.83 2.22 -0.12
CA ARG A 102 12.45 1.63 -1.31
C ARG A 102 12.95 0.21 -1.07
N ILE A 103 13.65 -0.04 0.04
CA ILE A 103 14.21 -1.37 0.36
C ILE A 103 13.09 -2.40 0.57
N GLN A 104 11.95 -2.00 1.14
CA GLN A 104 10.81 -2.90 1.31
C GLN A 104 10.16 -3.31 -0.02
N ALA A 105 10.40 -2.56 -1.09
CA ALA A 105 9.87 -2.82 -2.42
C ALA A 105 10.88 -3.55 -3.36
N LEU A 106 12.09 -3.84 -2.88
CA LEU A 106 13.14 -4.59 -3.59
C LEU A 106 13.10 -6.09 -3.23
#